data_AF-A0A699K5H5-F1
#
_entry.id   AF-A0A699K5H5-F1
#
_cell.length_a   1.000
_cell.length_b   1.000
_cell.length_c   1.000
_cell.angle_alpha   90.00
_cell.angle_beta   90.00
_cell.angle_gamma   90.00
#
_symmetry.space_group_name_H-M   'P 1'
#
loop_
_entity.id
_entity.type
_entity.pdbx_description
1 polymer ?
#
loop_
_entity_poly.entity_id
_entity_poly.type
_entity_poly.pdbx_seq_one_letter_code
_entity_poly.pdbx_strand_id
1 'polypeptide(L)'
;MALVLDNHDAPVVHDSEETLQLAQESRDKMKQMNKEIKPENYTKINHLSGVFVPQKALSLEELYFSNNSKMANVSKSFLIPNEDLSDDTTPSVARKFINEVKRTILTLQRVVKQRMTIETHNWASSAHQELHKIVRKEFFPIVNQVDARLQNFEIQFLKEAAKFVGDFKSLAKEADDSLAKHKAMELDNERLLKAVVSQDVMNIVQKEYVVDPSDLQTELERAKERFENCIIKNETEYAKLWKLDNPPNNTLNQTWL
;
A
#
# COMPACT_ATOMS: atom_id res chain seq x y z
N MET A 1 39.04 46.32 7.01
CA MET A 1 38.23 45.08 6.86
C MET A 1 38.70 44.08 7.89
N ALA A 2 37.94 43.91 8.97
CA ALA A 2 38.08 42.81 9.91
C ALA A 2 36.68 42.20 10.06
N LEU A 3 36.53 40.93 9.67
CA LEU A 3 35.31 40.15 9.83
C LEU A 3 35.27 39.61 11.26
N VAL A 4 34.31 40.05 12.07
CA VAL A 4 33.99 39.43 13.35
C VAL A 4 33.01 38.29 13.07
N LEU A 5 33.45 37.05 13.28
CA LEU A 5 32.60 35.86 13.29
C LEU A 5 32.02 35.76 14.70
N ASP A 6 30.72 36.06 14.84
CA ASP A 6 29.97 35.74 16.06
C ASP A 6 29.84 34.22 16.18
N ASN A 7 30.45 33.66 17.21
CA ASN A 7 30.27 32.25 17.57
C ASN A 7 28.94 32.11 18.32
N HIS A 8 27.93 31.53 17.68
CA HIS A 8 26.72 31.08 18.38
C HIS A 8 27.03 29.81 19.17
N ASP A 9 26.63 29.77 20.45
CA ASP A 9 26.70 28.56 21.26
C ASP A 9 25.80 27.47 20.68
N ALA A 10 26.26 26.21 20.77
CA ALA A 10 25.51 25.06 20.28
C ALA A 10 24.18 24.91 21.04
N PRO A 11 23.05 24.68 20.35
CA PRO A 11 21.77 24.50 21.03
C PRO A 11 21.83 23.25 21.92
N VAL A 12 21.71 23.46 23.22
CA VAL A 12 21.60 22.37 24.19
C VAL A 12 20.22 21.75 24.04
N VAL A 13 20.17 20.58 23.39
CA VAL A 13 18.98 19.73 23.34
C VAL A 13 18.86 19.05 24.69
N HIS A 14 17.94 19.53 25.53
CA HIS A 14 17.55 18.79 26.72
C HIS A 14 16.63 17.63 26.28
N ASP A 15 17.17 16.41 26.30
CA ASP A 15 16.35 15.19 26.30
C ASP A 15 15.47 15.23 27.57
N SER A 16 14.25 15.76 27.46
CA SER A 16 13.33 15.73 28.60
C SER A 16 12.98 14.28 28.89
N GLU A 17 12.99 13.92 30.17
CA GLU A 17 12.74 12.55 30.64
C GLU A 17 11.38 12.02 30.14
N GLU A 18 10.41 12.90 29.92
CA GLU A 18 9.10 12.60 29.30
C GLU A 18 9.20 12.13 27.84
N THR A 19 10.11 12.69 27.03
CA THR A 19 10.28 12.29 25.63
C THR A 19 10.89 10.88 25.53
N LEU A 20 11.82 10.57 26.44
CA LEU A 20 12.38 9.23 26.61
C LEU A 20 11.32 8.23 27.10
N GLN A 21 10.44 8.66 28.00
CA GLN A 21 9.36 7.81 28.53
C GLN A 21 8.33 7.45 27.45
N LEU A 22 7.89 8.42 26.64
CA LEU A 22 6.99 8.18 25.50
C LEU A 22 7.62 7.31 24.42
N ALA A 23 8.91 7.52 24.12
CA ALA A 23 9.65 6.66 23.20
C ALA A 23 9.77 5.22 23.72
N GLN A 24 9.97 5.04 25.03
CA GLN A 24 10.04 3.73 25.66
C GLN A 24 8.66 3.05 25.72
N GLU A 25 7.61 3.79 26.04
CA GLU A 25 6.23 3.29 26.03
C GLU A 25 5.79 2.86 24.62
N SER A 26 6.17 3.62 23.58
CA SER A 26 5.95 3.26 22.18
C SER A 26 6.68 1.97 21.79
N ARG A 27 7.96 1.83 22.18
CA ARG A 27 8.75 0.60 21.95
C ARG A 27 8.15 -0.61 22.65
N ASP A 28 7.64 -0.46 23.87
CA ASP A 28 7.08 -1.58 24.62
C ASP A 28 5.67 -1.96 24.12
N LYS A 29 4.86 -0.99 23.67
CA LYS A 29 3.62 -1.27 22.92
C LYS A 29 3.88 -2.02 21.61
N MET A 30 4.92 -1.63 20.87
CA MET A 30 5.33 -2.29 19.63
C MET A 30 5.81 -3.73 19.88
N LYS A 31 6.55 -3.98 20.96
CA LYS A 31 6.92 -5.34 21.39
C LYS A 31 5.72 -6.18 21.81
N GLN A 32 4.69 -5.56 22.41
CA GLN A 32 3.47 -6.25 22.82
C GLN A 32 2.62 -6.65 21.60
N MET A 33 2.46 -5.78 20.61
CA MET A 33 1.82 -6.10 19.33
C MET A 33 2.58 -7.18 18.56
N ASN A 34 3.91 -7.16 18.59
CA ASN A 34 4.73 -8.21 17.94
C ASN A 34 4.56 -9.60 18.57
N LYS A 35 4.04 -9.72 19.79
CA LYS A 35 3.70 -11.04 20.39
C LYS A 35 2.38 -11.60 19.85
N GLU A 36 1.47 -10.75 19.37
CA GLU A 36 0.20 -11.17 18.75
C GLU A 36 0.37 -11.55 17.29
N ILE A 37 1.39 -11.02 16.62
CA ILE A 37 1.76 -11.38 15.25
C ILE A 37 2.57 -12.68 15.30
N LYS A 38 1.89 -13.82 15.19
CA LYS A 38 2.60 -15.09 14.94
C LYS A 38 3.32 -14.96 13.61
N PRO A 39 4.65 -15.17 13.53
CA PRO A 39 5.34 -15.15 12.25
C PRO A 39 4.73 -16.24 11.36
N GLU A 40 4.17 -15.87 10.21
CA GLU A 40 3.67 -16.84 9.24
C GLU A 40 4.80 -17.80 8.84
N ASN A 41 4.48 -19.09 8.75
CA ASN A 41 5.45 -20.10 8.34
C ASN A 41 5.67 -20.02 6.82
N TYR A 42 6.55 -19.13 6.40
CA TYR A 42 6.92 -18.90 4.99
C TYR A 42 7.44 -20.15 4.28
N THR A 43 7.84 -21.19 5.02
CA THR A 43 8.20 -22.51 4.46
C THR A 43 7.04 -23.11 3.67
N LYS A 44 5.79 -22.93 4.12
CA LYS A 44 4.59 -23.43 3.42
C LYS A 44 4.25 -22.59 2.18
N ILE A 45 4.42 -21.28 2.28
CA ILE A 45 4.12 -20.33 1.19
C ILE A 45 5.14 -20.46 0.06
N ASN A 46 6.43 -20.60 0.39
CA ASN A 46 7.51 -20.73 -0.60
C ASN A 46 7.47 -22.08 -1.34
N HIS A 47 6.97 -23.15 -0.70
CA HIS A 47 6.77 -24.45 -1.36
C HIS A 47 5.63 -24.42 -2.39
N LEU A 48 4.66 -23.50 -2.24
CA LEU A 48 3.54 -23.34 -3.17
C LEU A 48 3.87 -22.39 -4.33
N SER A 49 4.71 -21.38 -4.11
CA SER A 49 4.95 -20.31 -5.07
C SER A 49 6.25 -20.43 -5.87
N GLY A 50 7.22 -21.25 -5.46
CA GLY A 50 8.47 -21.55 -6.18
C GLY A 50 9.42 -20.36 -6.45
N VAL A 51 8.95 -19.13 -6.27
CA VAL A 51 9.65 -17.88 -6.58
C VAL A 51 9.19 -16.81 -5.58
N PHE A 52 9.40 -17.05 -4.29
CA PHE A 52 9.29 -15.95 -3.33
C PHE A 52 10.54 -15.87 -2.46
N VAL A 53 11.33 -14.83 -2.73
CA VAL A 53 12.52 -14.45 -1.98
C VAL A 53 12.07 -13.39 -0.97
N PRO A 54 12.18 -13.63 0.35
CA PRO A 54 11.91 -12.58 1.32
C PRO A 54 13.04 -11.56 1.25
N GLN A 55 12.79 -10.37 0.72
CA GLN A 55 13.69 -9.25 0.92
C GLN A 55 13.54 -8.77 2.36
N LYS A 56 14.60 -8.90 3.16
CA LYS A 56 14.67 -8.28 4.48
C LYS A 56 15.78 -7.23 4.53
N ALA A 57 15.36 -6.06 5.03
CA ALA A 57 16.08 -4.86 5.42
C ALA A 57 16.61 -4.00 4.26
N LEU A 58 15.78 -3.03 3.83
CA LEU A 58 16.25 -1.84 3.11
C LEU A 58 17.18 -1.04 4.02
N SER A 59 18.23 -0.47 3.45
CA SER A 59 19.14 0.42 4.15
C SER A 59 18.47 1.77 4.48
N LEU A 60 19.02 2.50 5.46
CA LEU A 60 18.50 3.79 5.93
C LEU A 60 18.40 4.85 4.81
N GLU A 61 19.30 4.80 3.84
CA GLU A 61 19.31 5.70 2.66
C GLU A 61 18.24 5.33 1.62
N GLU A 62 17.96 4.03 1.43
CA GLU A 62 16.92 3.58 0.49
C GLU A 62 15.50 3.87 1.00
N LEU A 63 15.29 3.92 2.32
CA LEU A 63 14.03 4.37 2.93
C LEU A 63 13.75 5.85 2.62
N TYR A 64 14.79 6.68 2.56
CA TYR A 64 14.68 8.11 2.27
C TYR A 64 14.25 8.38 0.82
N PHE A 65 14.81 7.67 -0.16
CA PHE A 65 14.45 7.81 -1.59
C PHE A 65 13.14 7.12 -1.99
N SER A 66 12.67 6.13 -1.22
CA SER A 66 11.34 5.52 -1.42
C SER A 66 10.20 6.47 -1.04
N ASN A 67 10.41 7.39 -0.08
CA ASN A 67 9.36 8.27 0.43
C ASN A 67 9.01 9.43 -0.52
N ASN A 68 9.93 9.84 -1.41
CA ASN A 68 9.68 10.96 -2.33
C ASN A 68 9.20 10.54 -3.73
N SER A 69 9.25 9.25 -4.10
CA SER A 69 9.06 8.81 -5.50
C SER A 69 7.75 8.06 -5.83
N LYS A 70 6.81 7.82 -4.91
CA LYS A 70 5.62 6.98 -5.24
C LYS A 70 4.24 7.49 -4.80
N MET A 71 4.10 8.78 -4.49
CA MET A 71 2.79 9.41 -4.33
C MET A 71 2.24 9.94 -5.66
N ALA A 72 2.02 9.05 -6.64
CA ALA A 72 1.26 9.40 -7.85
C ALA A 72 0.64 8.23 -8.62
N ASN A 73 1.12 6.97 -8.54
CA ASN A 73 0.70 5.96 -9.54
C ASN A 73 0.60 4.47 -9.11
N VAL A 74 0.58 4.12 -7.81
CA VAL A 74 0.44 2.69 -7.40
C VAL A 74 -0.86 2.36 -6.66
N SER A 75 -1.72 3.34 -6.41
CA SER A 75 -3.16 3.06 -6.32
C SER A 75 -3.78 2.97 -7.71
N LYS A 76 -3.16 2.22 -8.62
CA LYS A 76 -3.98 1.32 -9.43
C LYS A 76 -4.44 0.27 -8.46
N SER A 77 -5.43 0.65 -7.67
CA SER A 77 -6.32 -0.27 -7.00
C SER A 77 -6.55 -1.38 -8.02
N PHE A 78 -6.22 -2.61 -7.64
CA PHE A 78 -6.93 -3.74 -8.19
C PHE A 78 -8.39 -3.56 -7.74
N LEU A 79 -9.07 -2.55 -8.30
CA LEU A 79 -10.49 -2.60 -8.52
C LEU A 79 -10.61 -3.77 -9.48
N ILE A 80 -10.65 -4.99 -8.91
CA ILE A 80 -11.59 -5.97 -9.41
C ILE A 80 -12.86 -5.15 -9.54
N PRO A 81 -13.35 -4.90 -10.76
CA PRO A 81 -14.62 -4.21 -10.90
C PRO A 81 -15.56 -4.89 -9.92
N ASN A 82 -16.38 -4.12 -9.21
CA ASN A 82 -17.61 -4.68 -8.66
C ASN A 82 -18.51 -5.07 -9.85
N GLU A 83 -18.02 -5.93 -10.74
CA GLU A 83 -18.86 -6.94 -11.34
C GLU A 83 -19.32 -7.71 -10.13
N ASP A 84 -20.51 -7.33 -9.64
CA ASP A 84 -21.37 -8.20 -8.87
C ASP A 84 -21.03 -9.60 -9.31
N LEU A 85 -20.50 -10.42 -8.39
CA LEU A 85 -20.24 -11.83 -8.62
C LEU A 85 -21.53 -12.36 -9.22
N SER A 86 -21.57 -12.39 -10.55
CA SER A 86 -22.82 -12.46 -11.24
C SER A 86 -23.35 -13.81 -10.84
N ASP A 87 -24.61 -13.88 -10.43
CA ASP A 87 -25.35 -15.14 -10.42
C ASP A 87 -25.57 -15.63 -11.86
N ASP A 88 -24.54 -15.47 -12.71
CA ASP A 88 -24.48 -15.88 -14.09
C ASP A 88 -24.69 -17.38 -14.06
N THR A 89 -25.94 -17.71 -14.36
CA THR A 89 -26.41 -19.08 -14.39
C THR A 89 -25.84 -19.78 -15.63
N THR A 90 -25.08 -19.05 -16.46
CA THR A 90 -24.31 -19.58 -17.58
C THR A 90 -23.33 -20.64 -17.07
N PRO A 91 -23.46 -21.89 -17.56
CA PRO A 91 -22.53 -22.94 -17.18
C PRO A 91 -21.11 -22.54 -17.55
N SER A 92 -20.18 -22.64 -16.59
CA SER A 92 -18.76 -22.45 -16.86
C SER A 92 -18.31 -23.34 -18.02
N VAL A 93 -17.26 -22.91 -18.75
CA VAL A 93 -16.69 -23.69 -19.85
C VAL A 93 -16.39 -25.14 -19.41
N ALA A 94 -15.86 -25.31 -18.19
CA ALA A 94 -15.60 -26.62 -17.59
C ALA A 94 -16.89 -27.43 -17.37
N ARG A 95 -17.96 -26.81 -16.84
CA ARG A 95 -19.25 -27.49 -16.63
C ARG A 95 -19.90 -27.88 -17.95
N LYS A 96 -19.81 -27.03 -18.97
CA LYS A 96 -20.27 -27.33 -20.34
C LYS A 96 -19.53 -28.54 -20.91
N PHE A 97 -18.20 -28.57 -20.79
CA PHE A 97 -17.38 -29.69 -21.24
C PHE A 97 -17.71 -31.00 -20.50
N ILE A 98 -17.85 -30.98 -19.17
CA ILE A 98 -18.24 -32.17 -18.39
C ILE A 98 -19.61 -32.71 -18.85
N ASN A 99 -20.58 -31.83 -19.09
CA ASN A 99 -21.90 -32.22 -19.58
C ASN A 99 -21.86 -32.83 -20.99
N GLU A 100 -21.00 -32.32 -21.86
CA GLU A 100 -20.73 -32.88 -23.19
C GLU A 100 -20.20 -34.33 -23.07
N VAL A 101 -19.15 -34.52 -22.26
CA VAL A 101 -18.54 -35.84 -22.02
C VAL A 101 -19.57 -36.83 -21.48
N LYS A 102 -20.39 -36.41 -20.51
CA LYS A 102 -21.49 -37.23 -19.97
C LYS A 102 -22.48 -37.64 -21.06
N ARG A 103 -22.91 -36.71 -21.91
CA ARG A 103 -23.83 -37.00 -23.02
C ARG A 103 -23.23 -38.01 -24.00
N THR A 104 -21.94 -37.89 -24.30
CA THR A 104 -21.24 -38.84 -25.18
C THR A 104 -21.17 -40.23 -24.57
N ILE A 105 -20.85 -40.37 -23.28
CA ILE A 105 -20.82 -41.66 -22.57
C ILE A 105 -22.21 -42.29 -22.51
N LEU A 106 -23.25 -41.51 -22.18
CA LEU A 106 -24.63 -42.00 -22.16
C LEU A 106 -25.09 -42.48 -23.54
N THR A 107 -24.71 -41.76 -24.59
CA THR A 107 -24.99 -42.15 -25.97
C THR A 107 -24.28 -43.46 -26.32
N LEU A 108 -23.00 -43.59 -25.96
CA LEU A 108 -22.23 -44.82 -26.17
C LEU A 108 -22.85 -46.01 -25.43
N GLN A 109 -23.22 -45.85 -24.16
CA GLN A 109 -23.90 -46.88 -23.37
C GLN A 109 -25.21 -47.34 -24.03
N ARG A 110 -26.03 -46.40 -24.52
CA ARG A 110 -27.27 -46.72 -25.23
C ARG A 110 -27.02 -47.49 -26.51
N VAL A 111 -26.08 -47.03 -27.34
CA VAL A 111 -25.72 -47.70 -28.60
C VAL A 111 -25.19 -49.12 -28.33
N VAL A 112 -24.27 -49.28 -27.38
CA VAL A 112 -23.74 -50.59 -27.00
C VAL A 112 -24.87 -51.49 -26.52
N LYS A 113 -25.73 -51.03 -25.60
CA LYS A 113 -26.84 -51.81 -25.07
C LYS A 113 -27.83 -52.23 -26.16
N GLN A 114 -28.21 -51.30 -27.04
CA GLN A 114 -29.12 -51.56 -28.15
C GLN A 114 -28.55 -52.60 -29.12
N ARG A 115 -27.27 -52.47 -29.50
CA ARG A 115 -26.60 -53.42 -30.41
C ARG A 115 -26.46 -54.82 -29.79
N MET A 116 -26.41 -54.92 -28.46
CA MET A 116 -26.41 -56.20 -27.74
C MET A 116 -27.78 -56.87 -27.64
N THR A 117 -28.87 -56.13 -27.87
CA THR A 117 -30.25 -56.63 -27.80
C THR A 117 -30.88 -56.97 -29.15
N ILE A 118 -30.20 -56.70 -30.27
CA ILE A 118 -30.71 -57.05 -31.61
C ILE A 118 -30.79 -58.58 -31.73
N GLU A 119 -31.98 -59.11 -32.04
CA GLU A 119 -32.24 -60.55 -32.15
C GLU A 119 -31.32 -61.23 -33.17
N THR A 120 -30.67 -62.30 -32.72
CA THR A 120 -29.53 -62.98 -33.34
C THR A 120 -29.92 -64.01 -34.40
N HIS A 121 -31.10 -63.91 -35.00
CA HIS A 121 -31.60 -64.93 -35.93
C HIS A 121 -30.78 -65.07 -37.23
N ASN A 122 -29.83 -64.16 -37.52
CA ASN A 122 -28.89 -64.25 -38.66
C ASN A 122 -27.41 -64.35 -38.26
N TRP A 123 -27.08 -64.52 -36.97
CA TRP A 123 -25.70 -64.46 -36.45
C TRP A 123 -25.18 -65.79 -35.88
N ALA A 124 -25.30 -66.87 -36.66
CA ALA A 124 -24.82 -68.20 -36.26
C ALA A 124 -23.29 -68.41 -36.44
N SER A 125 -22.57 -67.49 -37.09
CA SER A 125 -21.13 -67.67 -37.31
C SER A 125 -20.34 -67.52 -36.01
N SER A 126 -19.29 -68.33 -35.84
CA SER A 126 -18.36 -68.25 -34.70
C SER A 126 -17.82 -66.84 -34.45
N ALA A 127 -17.48 -66.08 -35.50
CA ALA A 127 -16.96 -64.72 -35.37
C ALA A 127 -17.93 -63.75 -34.65
N HIS A 128 -19.23 -63.85 -34.93
CA HIS A 128 -20.25 -63.02 -34.27
C HIS A 128 -20.42 -63.37 -32.78
N GLN A 129 -20.31 -64.65 -32.42
CA GLN A 129 -20.39 -65.08 -31.01
C GLN A 129 -19.20 -64.60 -30.19
N GLU A 130 -17.99 -64.65 -30.74
CA GLU A 130 -16.79 -64.14 -30.09
C GLU A 130 -16.83 -62.62 -29.92
N LEU A 131 -17.24 -61.87 -30.95
CA LEU A 131 -17.44 -60.43 -30.84
C LEU A 131 -18.46 -60.08 -29.75
N HIS A 132 -19.59 -60.78 -29.71
CA HIS A 132 -20.60 -60.58 -28.68
C HIS A 132 -20.07 -60.90 -27.26
N LYS A 133 -19.25 -61.95 -27.09
CA LYS A 133 -18.57 -62.24 -25.81
C LYS A 133 -17.65 -61.10 -25.40
N ILE A 134 -16.81 -60.60 -26.30
CA ILE A 134 -15.87 -59.50 -26.05
C ILE A 134 -16.63 -58.24 -25.65
N VAL A 135 -17.65 -57.84 -26.42
CA VAL A 135 -18.44 -56.64 -26.11
C VAL A 135 -19.15 -56.77 -24.75
N ARG A 136 -19.68 -57.97 -24.43
CA ARG A 136 -20.42 -58.19 -23.18
C ARG A 136 -19.50 -58.25 -21.96
N LYS A 137 -18.39 -58.97 -22.06
CA LYS A 137 -17.53 -59.29 -20.92
C LYS A 137 -16.43 -58.25 -20.70
N GLU A 138 -16.00 -57.55 -21.74
CA GLU A 138 -14.87 -56.62 -21.65
C GLU A 138 -15.34 -55.18 -21.81
N PHE A 139 -15.95 -54.83 -22.96
CA PHE A 139 -16.31 -53.43 -23.23
C PHE A 139 -17.40 -52.89 -22.29
N PHE A 140 -18.47 -53.64 -22.06
CA PHE A 140 -19.59 -53.15 -21.24
C PHE A 140 -19.17 -52.83 -19.78
N PRO A 141 -18.41 -53.69 -19.08
CA PRO A 141 -17.84 -53.35 -17.77
C PRO A 141 -16.91 -52.13 -17.80
N ILE A 142 -16.06 -51.97 -18.84
CA ILE A 142 -15.17 -50.81 -18.97
C ILE A 142 -15.97 -49.52 -19.08
N VAL A 143 -17.00 -49.48 -19.92
CA VAL A 143 -17.84 -48.28 -20.10
C VAL A 143 -18.54 -47.90 -18.78
N ASN A 144 -19.05 -48.89 -18.03
CA ASN A 144 -19.66 -48.63 -16.72
C ASN A 144 -18.63 -48.15 -15.68
N GLN A 145 -17.40 -48.67 -15.72
CA GLN A 145 -16.33 -48.21 -14.85
C GLN A 145 -15.92 -46.77 -15.17
N VAL A 146 -15.84 -46.41 -16.46
CA VAL A 146 -15.56 -45.03 -16.89
C VAL A 146 -16.64 -44.08 -16.41
N ASP A 147 -17.92 -44.45 -16.56
CA ASP A 147 -19.04 -43.66 -16.06
C ASP A 147 -18.97 -43.45 -14.54
N ALA A 148 -18.75 -44.52 -13.77
CA ALA A 148 -18.59 -44.42 -12.31
C ALA A 148 -17.40 -43.52 -11.90
N ARG A 149 -16.26 -43.62 -12.60
CA ARG A 149 -15.10 -42.76 -12.34
C ARG A 149 -15.39 -41.30 -12.67
N LEU A 150 -16.13 -41.02 -13.73
CA LEU A 150 -16.51 -39.66 -14.11
C LEU A 150 -17.47 -39.04 -13.08
N GLN A 151 -18.44 -39.81 -12.58
CA GLN A 151 -19.34 -39.36 -11.52
C GLN A 151 -18.56 -39.04 -10.22
N ASN A 152 -17.63 -39.92 -9.81
CA ASN A 152 -16.78 -39.65 -8.66
C ASN A 152 -15.90 -38.41 -8.85
N PHE A 153 -15.32 -38.23 -10.05
CA PHE A 153 -14.55 -37.03 -10.38
C PHE A 153 -15.38 -35.77 -10.23
N GLU A 154 -16.59 -35.73 -10.78
CA GLU A 154 -17.47 -34.57 -10.66
C GLU A 154 -17.80 -34.24 -9.21
N ILE A 155 -18.13 -35.24 -8.39
CA ILE A 155 -18.43 -35.04 -6.96
C ILE A 155 -17.21 -34.44 -6.24
N GLN A 156 -16.01 -34.98 -6.45
CA GLN A 156 -14.79 -34.47 -5.83
C GLN A 156 -14.44 -33.08 -6.32
N PHE A 157 -14.57 -32.83 -7.63
CA PHE A 157 -14.33 -31.52 -8.23
C PHE A 157 -15.26 -30.46 -7.65
N LEU A 158 -16.56 -30.74 -7.55
CA LEU A 158 -17.53 -29.82 -6.97
C LEU A 158 -17.27 -29.56 -5.48
N LYS A 159 -16.85 -30.60 -4.73
CA LYS A 159 -16.47 -30.46 -3.33
C LYS A 159 -15.26 -29.55 -3.15
N GLU A 160 -14.21 -29.74 -3.96
CA GLU A 160 -13.00 -28.91 -3.91
C GLU A 160 -13.30 -27.47 -4.35
N ALA A 161 -14.10 -27.29 -5.40
CA ALA A 161 -14.55 -25.97 -5.85
C ALA A 161 -15.35 -25.23 -4.77
N ALA A 162 -16.25 -25.94 -4.06
CA ALA A 162 -17.02 -25.36 -2.95
C ALA A 162 -16.11 -24.92 -1.79
N LYS A 163 -15.10 -25.75 -1.45
CA LYS A 163 -14.10 -25.40 -0.44
C LYS A 163 -13.29 -24.18 -0.85
N PHE A 164 -12.80 -24.14 -2.09
CA PHE A 164 -12.08 -23.00 -2.66
C PHE A 164 -12.90 -21.71 -2.60
N VAL A 165 -14.17 -21.75 -3.01
CA VAL A 165 -15.07 -20.59 -2.90
C VAL A 165 -15.25 -20.14 -1.46
N GLY A 166 -15.32 -21.08 -0.51
CA GLY A 166 -15.36 -20.80 0.93
C GLY A 166 -14.09 -20.06 1.41
N ASP A 167 -12.92 -20.60 1.09
CA ASP A 167 -11.63 -20.01 1.46
C ASP A 167 -11.46 -18.60 0.87
N PHE A 168 -11.88 -18.39 -0.38
CA PHE A 168 -11.87 -17.06 -1.01
C PHE A 168 -12.79 -16.05 -0.32
N LYS A 169 -13.98 -16.47 0.10
CA LYS A 169 -14.89 -15.61 0.87
C LYS A 169 -14.30 -15.22 2.22
N SER A 170 -13.64 -16.16 2.91
CA SER A 170 -12.93 -15.88 4.15
C SER A 170 -11.78 -14.89 3.94
N LEU A 171 -11.00 -15.07 2.87
CA LEU A 171 -9.90 -14.17 2.52
C LEU A 171 -10.38 -12.76 2.17
N ALA A 172 -11.48 -12.64 1.41
CA ALA A 172 -12.07 -11.35 1.09
C ALA A 172 -12.50 -10.60 2.37
N LYS A 173 -13.16 -11.29 3.31
CA LYS A 173 -13.53 -10.72 4.60
C LYS A 173 -12.31 -10.27 5.41
N GLU A 174 -11.26 -11.08 5.45
CA GLU A 174 -10.02 -10.73 6.14
C GLU A 174 -9.35 -9.49 5.52
N ALA A 175 -9.36 -9.37 4.19
CA ALA A 175 -8.85 -8.21 3.48
C ALA A 175 -9.66 -6.94 3.80
N ASP A 176 -11.00 -7.04 3.86
CA ASP A 176 -11.88 -5.92 4.23
C ASP A 176 -11.65 -5.48 5.68
N ASP A 177 -11.57 -6.43 6.61
CA ASP A 177 -11.27 -6.17 8.03
C ASP A 177 -9.89 -5.52 8.19
N SER A 178 -8.89 -5.97 7.43
CA SER A 178 -7.54 -5.40 7.39
C SER A 178 -7.54 -3.97 6.84
N LEU A 179 -8.29 -3.72 5.76
CA LEU A 179 -8.45 -2.38 5.18
C LEU A 179 -9.08 -1.41 6.18
N ALA A 180 -10.10 -1.86 6.93
CA ALA A 180 -10.73 -1.04 7.97
C ALA A 180 -9.73 -0.69 9.10
N LYS A 181 -8.93 -1.66 9.54
CA LYS A 181 -7.87 -1.43 10.54
C LYS A 181 -6.82 -0.44 10.04
N HIS A 182 -6.39 -0.57 8.78
CA HIS A 182 -5.42 0.35 8.17
C HIS A 182 -5.94 1.79 8.18
N LYS A 183 -7.20 2.02 7.74
CA LYS A 183 -7.83 3.34 7.75
C LYS A 183 -7.94 3.93 9.16
N ALA A 184 -8.27 3.12 10.16
CA ALA A 184 -8.33 3.56 11.55
C ALA A 184 -6.95 4.00 12.07
N MET A 185 -5.90 3.24 11.75
CA MET A 185 -4.53 3.56 12.12
C MET A 185 -4.00 4.81 11.41
N GLU A 186 -4.36 5.01 10.14
CA GLU A 186 -4.02 6.22 9.37
C GLU A 186 -4.61 7.48 10.02
N LEU A 187 -5.87 7.44 10.44
CA LEU A 187 -6.52 8.53 11.17
C LEU A 187 -5.89 8.80 12.54
N ASP A 188 -5.47 7.75 13.26
CA ASP A 188 -4.80 7.90 14.56
C ASP A 188 -3.42 8.55 14.40
N ASN A 189 -2.65 8.13 13.39
CA ASN A 189 -1.37 8.75 13.05
C ASN A 189 -1.54 10.23 12.68
N GLU A 190 -2.56 10.60 11.91
CA GLU A 190 -2.84 12.00 11.58
C GLU A 190 -3.15 12.83 12.84
N ARG A 191 -3.95 12.28 13.77
CA ARG A 191 -4.26 12.92 15.05
C ARG A 191 -3.02 13.10 15.91
N LEU A 192 -2.18 12.06 16.03
CA LEU A 192 -0.93 12.11 16.79
C LEU A 192 0.04 13.14 16.19
N LEU A 193 0.18 13.16 14.86
CA LEU A 193 1.03 14.14 14.19
C LEU A 193 0.55 15.57 14.46
N LYS A 194 -0.76 15.81 14.38
CA LYS A 194 -1.33 17.12 14.71
C LYS A 194 -1.09 17.51 16.17
N ALA A 195 -1.20 16.57 17.11
CA ALA A 195 -0.95 16.81 18.52
C ALA A 195 0.53 17.14 18.79
N VAL A 196 1.47 16.39 18.21
CA VAL A 196 2.92 16.63 18.35
C VAL A 196 3.29 17.99 17.78
N VAL A 197 2.85 18.32 16.56
CA VAL A 197 3.10 19.64 15.96
C VAL A 197 2.54 20.77 16.83
N SER A 198 1.35 20.59 17.41
CA SER A 198 0.76 21.59 18.31
C SER A 198 1.57 21.75 19.60
N GLN A 199 2.07 20.65 20.17
CA GLN A 199 2.89 20.65 21.37
C GLN A 199 4.25 21.32 21.13
N ASP A 200 4.88 21.03 20.00
CA ASP A 200 6.17 21.65 19.62
C ASP A 200 6.01 23.17 19.44
N VAL A 201 4.94 23.62 18.78
CA VAL A 201 4.61 25.05 18.66
C VAL A 201 4.41 25.67 20.05
N MET A 202 3.67 25.01 20.94
CA MET A 202 3.48 25.50 22.31
C MET A 202 4.79 25.60 23.09
N ASN A 203 5.66 24.60 22.97
CA ASN A 203 6.96 24.58 23.63
C ASN A 203 7.88 25.70 23.13
N ILE A 204 7.86 26.01 21.82
CA ILE A 204 8.61 27.15 21.24
C ILE A 204 8.09 28.46 21.81
N VAL A 205 6.77 28.68 21.77
CA VAL A 205 6.14 29.90 22.29
C VAL A 205 6.45 30.11 23.78
N GLN A 206 6.39 29.04 24.58
CA GLN A 206 6.74 29.11 26.00
C GLN A 206 8.23 29.40 26.22
N LYS A 207 9.14 28.77 25.48
CA LYS A 207 10.59 29.06 25.59
C LYS A 207 10.90 30.52 25.28
N GLU A 208 10.27 31.08 24.26
CA GLU A 208 10.47 32.47 23.87
C GLU A 208 9.84 33.46 24.87
N TYR A 209 8.80 33.05 25.59
CA TYR A 209 8.18 33.81 26.68
C TYR A 209 8.90 33.70 28.04
N VAL A 210 9.72 32.65 28.24
CA VAL A 210 10.54 32.46 29.46
C VAL A 210 11.81 33.31 29.43
N VAL A 211 12.23 33.79 28.25
CA VAL A 211 13.16 34.92 28.16
C VAL A 211 12.47 36.13 28.80
N ASP A 212 13.12 36.76 29.77
CA ASP A 212 12.56 37.86 30.55
C ASP A 212 11.93 38.90 29.60
N PRO A 213 10.63 39.21 29.72
CA PRO A 213 9.98 40.24 28.91
C PRO A 213 10.76 41.56 28.91
N SER A 214 11.48 41.82 30.00
CA SER A 214 12.41 42.94 30.18
C SER A 214 13.57 42.92 29.17
N ASP A 215 14.16 41.75 28.91
CA ASP A 215 15.28 41.60 27.97
C ASP A 215 14.80 41.80 26.52
N LEU A 216 13.67 41.21 26.15
CA LEU A 216 13.05 41.43 24.83
C LEU A 216 12.67 42.89 24.60
N GLN A 217 12.12 43.55 25.62
CA GLN A 217 11.77 44.97 25.54
C GLN A 217 13.02 45.86 25.44
N THR A 218 14.11 45.49 26.12
CA THR A 218 15.39 46.21 26.05
C THR A 218 16.07 46.03 24.69
N GLU A 219 16.02 44.83 24.10
CA GLU A 219 16.52 44.58 22.74
C GLU A 219 15.71 45.33 21.69
N LEU A 220 14.38 45.39 21.84
CA LEU A 220 13.49 46.14 20.96
C LEU A 220 13.81 47.65 20.98
N GLU A 221 13.98 48.25 22.16
CA GLU A 221 14.37 49.65 22.29
C GLU A 221 15.77 49.91 21.72
N ARG A 222 16.73 49.00 21.96
CA ARG A 222 18.09 49.09 21.39
C ARG A 222 18.07 49.00 19.85
N ALA A 223 17.20 48.17 19.27
CA ALA A 223 17.04 48.08 17.82
C ALA A 223 16.41 49.36 17.25
N LYS A 224 15.39 49.89 17.91
CA LYS A 224 14.73 51.15 17.52
C LYS A 224 15.71 52.32 17.51
N GLU A 225 16.54 52.46 18.55
CA GLU A 225 17.59 53.49 18.63
C GLU A 225 18.60 53.36 17.47
N ARG A 226 19.01 52.14 17.11
CA ARG A 226 19.91 51.91 15.96
C ARG A 226 19.28 52.34 14.64
N PHE A 227 17.99 52.09 14.44
CA PHE A 227 17.28 52.52 13.24
C PHE A 227 17.16 54.04 13.16
N GLU A 228 16.78 54.71 14.25
CA GLU A 228 16.71 56.17 14.30
C GLU A 228 18.07 56.81 13.99
N ASN A 229 19.15 56.29 14.57
CA ASN A 229 20.51 56.74 14.28
C ASN A 229 20.91 56.53 12.81
N CYS A 230 20.49 55.41 12.20
CA CYS A 230 20.75 55.14 10.78
C CYS A 230 20.01 56.12 9.86
N ILE A 231 18.76 56.47 10.19
CA ILE A 231 17.98 57.46 9.46
C ILE A 231 18.65 58.83 9.54
N ILE A 232 19.02 59.29 10.73
CA ILE A 232 19.71 60.59 10.92
C ILE A 232 21.03 60.62 10.14
N LYS A 233 21.80 59.52 10.18
CA LYS A 233 23.04 59.40 9.41
C LYS A 233 22.78 59.50 7.90
N ASN A 234 21.77 58.80 7.40
CA ASN A 234 21.41 58.87 5.98
C ASN A 234 20.95 60.27 5.59
N GLU A 235 20.08 60.92 6.38
CA GLU A 235 19.62 62.29 6.12
C GLU A 235 20.78 63.29 6.07
N THR A 236 21.75 63.16 6.99
CA THR A 236 22.93 64.02 7.00
C THR A 236 23.88 63.76 5.83
N GLU A 237 24.02 62.52 5.36
CA GLU A 237 24.75 62.20 4.13
C GLU A 237 24.05 62.76 2.89
N TYR A 238 22.73 62.59 2.78
CA TYR A 238 21.93 63.17 1.69
C TYR A 238 22.01 64.70 1.67
N ALA A 239 21.93 65.37 2.82
CA ALA A 239 22.06 66.83 2.90
C ALA A 239 23.45 67.32 2.46
N LYS A 240 24.52 66.53 2.68
CA LYS A 240 25.87 66.85 2.19
C LYS A 240 25.96 66.69 0.67
N LEU A 241 25.44 65.58 0.13
CA LEU A 241 25.40 65.34 -1.32
C LEU A 241 24.59 66.41 -2.04
N TRP A 242 23.41 66.75 -1.52
CA TRP A 242 22.56 67.80 -2.09
C TRP A 242 23.26 69.16 -2.18
N LYS A 243 24.06 69.53 -1.18
CA LYS A 243 24.88 70.77 -1.18
C LYS A 243 26.06 70.71 -2.16
N LEU A 244 26.57 69.51 -2.44
CA LEU A 244 27.63 69.31 -3.42
C LEU A 244 27.07 69.46 -4.85
N ASP A 245 25.88 68.92 -5.09
CA ASP A 245 25.20 68.97 -6.39
C ASP A 245 24.52 70.32 -6.68
N ASN A 246 24.22 71.10 -5.62
CA ASN A 246 23.67 72.46 -5.72
C ASN A 246 24.56 73.47 -4.97
N PRO A 247 25.76 73.80 -5.49
CA PRO A 247 26.60 74.80 -4.88
C PRO A 247 25.87 76.15 -4.88
N PRO A 248 25.97 76.95 -3.80
CA PRO A 248 25.38 78.28 -3.79
C PRO A 248 25.99 79.10 -4.93
N ASN A 249 25.16 79.49 -5.91
CA ASN A 249 25.51 80.46 -6.94
C ASN A 249 25.89 81.77 -6.26
N ASN A 250 27.18 81.93 -5.97
CA ASN A 250 27.73 83.17 -5.49
C ASN A 250 28.67 83.73 -6.56
N THR A 251 28.18 84.81 -7.17
CA THR A 251 28.94 85.92 -7.76
C THR A 251 30.01 85.59 -8.80
N LEU A 252 29.64 85.73 -10.08
CA LEU A 252 30.42 86.46 -11.09
C LEU A 252 29.50 86.83 -12.26
N ASN A 253 28.95 88.03 -12.23
CA ASN A 253 28.64 88.84 -13.41
C ASN A 253 28.52 90.31 -12.97
N GLN A 254 29.67 90.87 -12.60
CA GLN A 254 29.95 92.29 -12.80
C GLN A 254 31.10 92.38 -13.81
N THR A 255 30.80 93.03 -14.94
CA THR A 255 31.68 93.85 -15.82
C THR A 255 32.83 93.12 -16.57
N TRP A 256 33.13 93.31 -17.86
CA TRP A 256 33.02 94.43 -18.83
C TRP A 256 33.10 93.90 -20.29
N LEU A 257 32.54 94.70 -21.23
CA LEU A 257 32.78 94.79 -22.69
C LEU A 257 32.25 93.68 -23.61
#